data_AF-A0A1V2NSB9-F1
#
_entry.id   AF-A0A1V2NSB9-F1
#
_cell.length_a   1.000
_cell.length_b   1.000
_cell.length_c   1.000
_cell.angle_alpha   90.00
_cell.angle_beta   90.00
_cell.angle_gamma   90.00
#
_symmetry.space_group_name_H-M   'P 1'
#
loop_
_entity.id
_entity.type
_entity.pdbx_description
1 polymer ?
#
loop_
_entity_poly.entity_id
_entity_poly.type
_entity_poly.pdbx_seq_one_letter_code
_entity_poly.pdbx_strand_id
1 'polypeptide(L)'
;MGDRVRRGRAALGAIGAGTMLLALVGCGAPPWAQGGGQTTPSSSPTVSASTTPVPTPVPNDLSSGSTEKKVTAGAIAATVKYWSTLSMDRWTATALKPVSISMDTTVTPNDGQQVYLQRATMTAVPGNATQSFAPLTPQVDQSNPPGYVVLSPYSYSQTFNVGEVPAEATFVTLQFTYEFLLQTTPTSSDFAKQTASDTLTVAIARDATPAG
;
A
#
# COMPACT_ATOMS: atom_id res chain seq x y z
N MET A 1 21.42 51.19 -12.30
CA MET A 1 21.70 51.74 -10.94
C MET A 1 21.79 50.51 -10.05
N GLY A 2 22.92 50.22 -9.39
CA GLY A 2 23.32 50.80 -8.09
C GLY A 2 22.68 49.97 -6.97
N ASP A 3 23.38 49.30 -6.04
CA ASP A 3 24.71 49.62 -5.48
C ASP A 3 25.61 48.38 -5.11
N ARG A 4 26.65 48.57 -4.29
CA ARG A 4 27.87 47.71 -4.22
C ARG A 4 28.08 46.85 -2.94
N VAL A 5 28.47 45.58 -3.17
CA VAL A 5 29.62 44.82 -2.56
C VAL A 5 29.98 44.95 -1.06
N ARG A 6 29.95 43.80 -0.34
CA ARG A 6 30.98 43.26 0.64
C ARG A 6 30.60 41.80 0.97
N ARG A 7 31.42 40.73 1.09
CA ARG A 7 32.86 40.40 1.38
C ARG A 7 33.28 40.18 2.86
N GLY A 8 33.41 38.89 3.23
CA GLY A 8 34.19 38.27 4.35
C GLY A 8 34.03 36.73 4.24
N ARG A 9 34.98 35.78 4.40
CA ARG A 9 36.21 35.60 5.25
C ARG A 9 35.88 35.48 6.75
N ALA A 10 36.39 34.52 7.55
CA ALA A 10 37.20 33.27 7.39
C ALA A 10 36.82 32.29 8.55
N ALA A 11 37.39 31.12 8.89
CA ALA A 11 38.58 30.29 8.56
C ALA A 11 38.18 28.78 8.75
N LEU A 12 38.90 27.67 8.45
CA LEU A 12 40.32 27.27 8.22
C LEU A 12 41.11 26.78 9.48
N GLY A 13 41.13 25.45 9.71
CA GLY A 13 41.92 24.72 10.74
C GLY A 13 41.18 23.44 11.22
N ALA A 14 41.80 22.32 11.65
CA ALA A 14 43.22 21.91 11.66
C ALA A 14 43.32 20.35 11.67
N ILE A 15 44.55 19.80 11.63
CA ILE A 15 44.87 18.36 11.46
C ILE A 15 44.88 17.61 12.81
N GLY A 16 44.47 16.32 12.80
CA GLY A 16 44.75 15.36 13.87
C GLY A 16 44.97 13.95 13.32
N ALA A 17 46.12 13.33 13.63
CA ALA A 17 46.46 11.97 13.25
C ALA A 17 46.69 11.10 14.49
N GLY A 18 46.29 9.83 14.44
CA GLY A 18 46.45 8.89 15.55
C GLY A 18 46.34 7.44 15.09
N THR A 19 47.48 6.76 14.97
CA THR A 19 47.56 5.32 14.70
C THR A 19 47.61 4.54 16.00
N MET A 20 46.83 3.46 16.10
CA MET A 20 47.10 2.42 17.10
C MET A 20 46.78 1.03 16.54
N LEU A 21 47.81 0.20 16.45
CA LEU A 21 47.72 -1.21 16.07
C LEU A 21 47.59 -2.06 17.33
N LEU A 22 46.61 -2.96 17.36
CA LEU A 22 46.48 -4.00 18.39
C LEU A 22 46.27 -5.34 17.69
N ALA A 23 47.34 -6.14 17.62
CA ALA A 23 47.31 -7.49 17.09
C ALA A 23 47.01 -8.48 18.22
N LEU A 24 45.86 -9.17 18.16
CA LEU A 24 45.58 -10.33 19.01
C LEU A 24 45.83 -11.62 18.23
N VAL A 25 47.05 -12.14 18.35
CA VAL A 25 47.36 -13.54 18.01
C VAL A 25 46.95 -14.43 19.19
N GLY A 26 45.83 -15.13 19.04
CA GLY A 26 45.20 -15.92 20.10
C GLY A 26 44.95 -17.37 19.69
N CYS A 27 46.01 -18.14 19.37
CA CYS A 27 45.88 -19.58 19.16
C CYS A 27 45.61 -20.29 20.49
N GLY A 28 44.39 -20.78 20.68
CA GLY A 28 44.01 -21.62 21.82
C GLY A 28 42.93 -22.61 21.41
N ALA A 29 43.33 -23.85 21.09
CA ALA A 29 42.38 -24.93 20.83
C ALA A 29 41.59 -25.24 22.12
N PRO A 30 40.24 -25.37 22.09
CA PRO A 30 39.47 -25.65 23.30
C PRO A 30 39.86 -26.96 23.98
N PRO A 31 39.88 -27.04 25.33
CA PRO A 31 40.35 -28.22 26.06
C PRO A 31 39.46 -29.47 25.88
N TRP A 32 38.27 -29.34 25.29
CA TRP A 32 37.44 -30.50 24.90
C TRP A 32 37.98 -31.25 23.68
N ALA A 33 39.00 -30.74 22.98
CA ALA A 33 39.70 -31.43 21.89
C ALA A 33 40.66 -32.55 22.36
N GLN A 34 40.57 -32.99 23.62
CA GLN A 34 41.37 -34.08 24.21
C GLN A 34 40.49 -35.18 24.83
N GLY A 35 39.48 -35.64 24.09
CA GLY A 35 38.80 -36.91 24.33
C GLY A 35 39.27 -37.95 23.32
N GLY A 36 40.01 -38.98 23.76
CA GLY A 36 40.46 -40.07 22.90
C GLY A 36 39.43 -41.20 22.78
N GLY A 37 39.55 -42.05 21.75
CA GLY A 37 38.70 -43.23 21.60
C GLY A 37 38.62 -43.75 20.16
N GLN A 38 39.05 -44.99 19.95
CA GLN A 38 39.05 -45.66 18.64
C GLN A 38 37.63 -46.07 18.16
N THR A 39 37.49 -46.30 16.85
CA THR A 39 36.45 -47.15 16.21
C THR A 39 34.96 -46.77 16.37
N THR A 40 34.38 -46.15 15.34
CA THR A 40 33.50 -46.84 14.36
C THR A 40 33.04 -45.87 13.25
N PRO A 41 32.82 -46.34 12.00
CA PRO A 41 32.17 -45.54 10.96
C PRO A 41 30.66 -45.53 11.19
N SER A 42 30.21 -44.78 12.21
CA SER A 42 28.78 -44.58 12.45
C SER A 42 28.18 -43.73 11.33
N SER A 43 27.18 -44.26 10.62
CA SER A 43 26.52 -43.57 9.52
C SER A 43 25.68 -42.41 10.05
N SER A 44 26.25 -41.20 10.04
CA SER A 44 25.52 -39.99 10.37
C SER A 44 24.31 -39.86 9.43
N PRO A 45 23.08 -39.73 9.94
CA PRO A 45 21.94 -39.42 9.09
C PRO A 45 22.15 -38.00 8.55
N THR A 46 22.33 -37.87 7.23
CA THR A 46 22.29 -36.58 6.56
C THR A 46 20.91 -35.97 6.79
N VAL A 47 20.80 -35.09 7.78
CA VAL A 47 19.60 -34.28 7.99
C VAL A 47 19.54 -33.31 6.82
N SER A 48 18.86 -33.75 5.75
CA SER A 48 18.43 -32.87 4.66
C SER A 48 17.53 -31.81 5.27
N ALA A 49 18.13 -30.66 5.60
CA ALA A 49 17.41 -29.48 6.01
C ALA A 49 16.56 -29.03 4.82
N SER A 50 15.31 -29.52 4.78
CA SER A 50 14.32 -29.12 3.80
C SER A 50 14.01 -27.66 4.07
N THR A 51 14.68 -26.77 3.35
CA THR A 51 14.47 -25.33 3.43
C THR A 51 13.13 -25.02 2.78
N THR A 52 12.04 -25.19 3.54
CA THR A 52 10.71 -24.74 3.15
C THR A 52 10.82 -23.25 2.78
N PRO A 53 10.54 -22.88 1.53
CA PRO A 53 10.67 -21.49 1.11
C PRO A 53 9.69 -20.66 1.91
N VAL A 54 10.18 -19.64 2.60
CA VAL A 54 9.34 -18.68 3.31
C VAL A 54 8.42 -18.03 2.28
N PRO A 55 7.08 -18.09 2.45
CA PRO A 55 6.15 -17.52 1.48
C PRO A 55 6.41 -16.01 1.37
N THR A 56 6.46 -15.51 0.13
CA THR A 56 6.64 -14.08 -0.11
C THR A 56 5.46 -13.30 0.47
N PRO A 57 5.70 -12.22 1.25
CA PRO A 57 4.62 -11.41 1.80
C PRO A 57 3.71 -10.87 0.70
N VAL A 58 2.42 -11.16 0.82
CA VAL A 58 1.39 -10.60 -0.06
C VAL A 58 1.19 -9.12 0.29
N PRO A 59 1.25 -8.19 -0.69
CA PRO A 59 0.96 -6.79 -0.43
C PRO A 59 -0.44 -6.61 0.17
N ASN A 60 -0.53 -5.82 1.25
CA ASN A 60 -1.80 -5.53 1.91
C ASN A 60 -1.85 -4.06 2.34
N ASP A 61 -2.48 -3.23 1.51
CA ASP A 61 -2.68 -1.79 1.77
C ASP A 61 -3.60 -1.52 2.97
N LEU A 62 -4.42 -2.49 3.40
CA LEU A 62 -5.28 -2.39 4.59
C LEU A 62 -4.72 -3.14 5.80
N SER A 63 -3.43 -3.48 5.81
CA SER A 63 -2.76 -4.17 6.92
C SER A 63 -2.82 -3.42 8.27
N SER A 64 -2.86 -2.09 8.24
CA SER A 64 -3.10 -1.19 9.37
C SER A 64 -4.59 -0.96 9.70
N GLY A 65 -5.51 -1.66 9.03
CA GLY A 65 -6.96 -1.43 9.06
C GLY A 65 -7.44 -0.34 8.11
N SER A 66 -6.60 0.68 7.84
CA SER A 66 -6.88 1.76 6.90
C SER A 66 -5.62 2.27 6.19
N THR A 67 -5.83 2.95 5.06
CA THR A 67 -4.81 3.70 4.29
C THR A 67 -5.40 4.99 3.71
N GLU A 68 -4.53 5.96 3.41
CA GLU A 68 -4.87 7.21 2.74
C GLU A 68 -4.00 7.38 1.48
N LYS A 69 -4.64 7.69 0.36
CA LYS A 69 -3.97 7.90 -0.93
C LYS A 69 -4.45 9.20 -1.58
N LYS A 70 -3.57 9.85 -2.35
CA LYS A 70 -3.90 11.06 -3.11
C LYS A 70 -4.01 10.72 -4.60
N VAL A 71 -5.13 11.13 -5.19
CA VAL A 71 -5.56 10.74 -6.53
C VAL A 71 -5.85 12.01 -7.32
N THR A 72 -5.12 12.24 -8.42
CA THR A 72 -5.22 13.48 -9.20
C THR A 72 -5.97 13.24 -10.50
N ALA A 73 -6.99 14.06 -10.77
CA ALA A 73 -7.70 14.11 -12.03
C ALA A 73 -7.59 15.55 -12.57
N GLY A 74 -6.72 15.82 -13.56
CA GLY A 74 -6.57 17.15 -14.14
C GLY A 74 -6.21 18.24 -13.12
N ALA A 75 -7.18 19.11 -12.82
CA ALA A 75 -7.04 20.22 -11.85
C ALA A 75 -7.49 19.83 -10.42
N ILE A 76 -8.15 18.68 -10.27
CA ILE A 76 -8.65 18.15 -9.00
C ILE A 76 -7.60 17.25 -8.36
N ALA A 77 -7.31 17.46 -7.08
CA ALA A 77 -6.61 16.52 -6.22
C ALA A 77 -7.57 16.01 -5.13
N ALA A 78 -7.89 14.72 -5.18
CA ALA A 78 -8.70 14.02 -4.20
C ALA A 78 -7.81 13.39 -3.11
N THR A 79 -8.20 13.52 -1.86
CA THR A 79 -7.64 12.74 -0.75
C THR A 79 -8.63 11.64 -0.41
N VAL A 80 -8.21 10.37 -0.54
CA VAL A 80 -9.10 9.21 -0.39
C VAL A 80 -8.61 8.33 0.74
N LYS A 81 -9.48 8.12 1.72
CA LYS A 81 -9.28 7.21 2.85
C LYS A 81 -10.04 5.92 2.57
N TYR A 82 -9.35 4.80 2.72
CA TYR A 82 -9.90 3.46 2.54
C TYR A 82 -9.72 2.66 3.83
N TRP A 83 -10.76 1.92 4.24
CA TRP A 83 -10.68 1.02 5.38
C TRP A 83 -11.63 -0.17 5.23
N SER A 84 -11.45 -1.19 6.07
CA SER A 84 -12.45 -2.23 6.25
C SER A 84 -12.99 -2.22 7.68
N THR A 85 -14.29 -2.44 7.84
CA THR A 85 -14.90 -2.75 9.14
C THR A 85 -14.76 -4.22 9.53
N LEU A 86 -14.28 -5.06 8.60
CA LEU A 86 -13.92 -6.46 8.83
C LEU A 86 -12.40 -6.55 8.99
N SER A 87 -11.94 -7.16 10.09
CA SER A 87 -10.51 -7.30 10.37
C SER A 87 -9.80 -8.21 9.35
N MET A 88 -8.51 -7.95 9.08
CA MET A 88 -7.77 -8.60 8.00
C MET A 88 -7.59 -10.12 8.17
N ASP A 89 -7.71 -10.66 9.38
CA ASP A 89 -7.77 -12.10 9.68
C ASP A 89 -9.11 -12.75 9.29
N ARG A 90 -10.17 -11.95 9.16
CA ARG A 90 -11.51 -12.38 8.77
C ARG A 90 -11.81 -12.16 7.28
N TRP A 91 -10.86 -11.60 6.52
CA TRP A 91 -10.92 -11.42 5.06
C TRP A 91 -10.72 -12.73 4.29
N THR A 92 -11.50 -13.76 4.58
CA THR A 92 -11.38 -15.09 3.96
C THR A 92 -11.98 -15.13 2.55
N ALA A 93 -11.79 -16.26 1.85
CA ALA A 93 -12.31 -16.46 0.50
C ALA A 93 -13.85 -16.29 0.42
N THR A 94 -14.57 -16.89 1.37
CA THR A 94 -16.05 -16.90 1.46
C THR A 94 -16.66 -15.73 2.24
N ALA A 95 -15.87 -14.95 2.99
CA ALA A 95 -16.39 -13.80 3.72
C ALA A 95 -16.91 -12.70 2.78
N LEU A 96 -18.02 -12.05 3.12
CA LEU A 96 -18.37 -10.77 2.50
C LEU A 96 -17.47 -9.68 3.10
N LYS A 97 -16.63 -9.07 2.27
CA LYS A 97 -15.50 -8.21 2.69
C LYS A 97 -15.84 -6.73 2.41
N PRO A 98 -16.30 -5.94 3.40
CA PRO A 98 -16.67 -4.54 3.22
C PRO A 98 -15.42 -3.66 3.05
N VAL A 99 -15.48 -2.74 2.10
CA VAL A 99 -14.46 -1.71 1.85
C VAL A 99 -15.15 -0.36 1.86
N SER A 100 -14.97 0.35 2.97
CA SER A 100 -15.49 1.69 3.17
C SER A 100 -14.49 2.72 2.67
N ILE A 101 -14.99 3.78 2.05
CA ILE A 101 -14.21 4.89 1.55
C ILE A 101 -14.77 6.22 2.04
N SER A 102 -13.89 7.21 2.17
CA SER A 102 -14.23 8.62 2.37
C SER A 102 -13.29 9.46 1.51
N MET A 103 -13.84 10.48 0.84
CA MET A 103 -13.12 11.30 -0.13
C MET A 103 -13.53 12.77 0.02
N ASP A 104 -12.55 13.64 0.19
CA ASP A 104 -12.67 15.08 -0.06
C ASP A 104 -11.71 15.50 -1.19
N THR A 105 -11.96 16.65 -1.81
CA THR A 105 -11.19 17.14 -2.96
C THR A 105 -10.79 18.60 -2.80
N THR A 106 -9.73 18.95 -3.51
CA THR A 106 -9.24 20.31 -3.71
C THR A 106 -9.04 20.57 -5.20
N VAL A 107 -9.11 21.83 -5.63
CA VAL A 107 -8.90 22.24 -7.03
C VAL A 107 -7.79 23.29 -7.11
N THR A 108 -7.01 23.27 -8.19
CA THR A 108 -5.93 24.24 -8.45
C THR A 108 -5.96 24.70 -9.92
N PRO A 109 -6.07 26.01 -10.20
CA PRO A 109 -6.30 27.12 -9.26
C PRO A 109 -7.65 27.00 -8.53
N ASN A 110 -7.78 27.65 -7.37
CA ASN A 110 -9.05 27.71 -6.63
C ASN A 110 -9.76 29.04 -6.88
N ASP A 111 -10.32 29.19 -8.07
CA ASP A 111 -11.01 30.41 -8.50
C ASP A 111 -12.48 30.46 -8.06
N GLY A 112 -12.92 29.51 -7.21
CA GLY A 112 -14.31 29.39 -6.73
C GLY A 112 -15.20 28.40 -7.52
N GLN A 113 -14.62 27.68 -8.48
CA GLN A 113 -15.28 26.57 -9.19
C GLN A 113 -15.66 25.44 -8.21
N GLN A 114 -16.87 24.86 -8.37
CA GLN A 114 -17.29 23.68 -7.60
C GLN A 114 -16.81 22.37 -8.24
N VAL A 115 -16.53 21.38 -7.39
CA VAL A 115 -16.16 20.01 -7.78
C VAL A 115 -17.25 19.03 -7.32
N TYR A 116 -17.76 18.24 -8.26
CA TYR A 116 -18.75 17.21 -8.04
C TYR A 116 -18.20 15.83 -8.41
N LEU A 117 -18.52 14.80 -7.64
CA LEU A 117 -18.32 13.40 -7.99
C LEU A 117 -19.60 12.90 -8.68
N GLN A 118 -19.52 12.59 -9.97
CA GLN A 118 -20.63 12.03 -10.73
C GLN A 118 -20.79 10.53 -10.48
N ARG A 119 -19.68 9.79 -10.46
CA ARG A 119 -19.65 8.33 -10.33
C ARG A 119 -18.39 7.84 -9.61
N ALA A 120 -18.56 6.85 -8.74
CA ALA A 120 -17.49 6.02 -8.19
C ALA A 120 -17.76 4.54 -8.49
N THR A 121 -16.80 3.89 -9.15
CA THR A 121 -16.87 2.47 -9.50
C THR A 121 -15.79 1.70 -8.75
N MET A 122 -16.12 0.52 -8.23
CA MET A 122 -15.18 -0.45 -7.65
C MET A 122 -15.31 -1.80 -8.36
N THR A 123 -14.22 -2.28 -8.95
CA THR A 123 -14.09 -3.63 -9.53
C THR A 123 -13.07 -4.43 -8.74
N ALA A 124 -13.47 -5.59 -8.23
CA ALA A 124 -12.57 -6.48 -7.48
C ALA A 124 -12.03 -7.60 -8.38
N VAL A 125 -10.71 -7.72 -8.49
CA VAL A 125 -10.01 -8.75 -9.27
C VAL A 125 -9.26 -9.66 -8.31
N PRO A 126 -9.71 -10.91 -8.07
CA PRO A 126 -8.97 -11.85 -7.22
C PRO A 126 -7.67 -12.28 -7.92
N GLY A 127 -6.64 -12.62 -7.14
CA GLY A 127 -5.40 -13.14 -7.71
C GLY A 127 -4.57 -13.94 -6.72
N ASN A 128 -3.53 -14.57 -7.24
CA ASN A 128 -2.46 -15.17 -6.47
C ASN A 128 -1.10 -14.98 -7.18
N ALA A 129 -0.05 -15.64 -6.68
CA ALA A 129 1.31 -15.47 -7.19
C ALA A 129 1.54 -15.94 -8.63
N THR A 130 0.59 -16.66 -9.25
CA THR A 130 0.74 -17.19 -10.62
C THR A 130 -0.32 -16.71 -11.61
N GLN A 131 -1.48 -16.24 -11.15
CA GLN A 131 -2.56 -15.77 -12.03
C GLN A 131 -3.48 -14.73 -11.37
N SER A 132 -4.15 -13.96 -12.21
CA SER A 132 -5.38 -13.24 -11.85
C SER A 132 -6.59 -14.06 -12.25
N PHE A 133 -7.62 -14.07 -11.41
CA PHE A 133 -8.91 -14.72 -11.69
C PHE A 133 -9.87 -13.77 -12.41
N ALA A 134 -11.05 -14.26 -12.77
CA ALA A 134 -12.10 -13.44 -13.35
C ALA A 134 -12.50 -12.28 -12.40
N PRO A 135 -12.62 -11.03 -12.89
CA PRO A 135 -13.14 -9.93 -12.10
C PRO A 135 -14.57 -10.19 -11.60
N LEU A 136 -14.85 -9.77 -10.37
CA LEU A 136 -16.22 -9.69 -9.85
C LEU A 136 -16.98 -8.57 -10.56
N THR A 137 -18.31 -8.66 -10.57
CA THR A 137 -19.20 -7.62 -11.10
C THR A 137 -18.86 -6.25 -10.50
N PRO A 138 -18.58 -5.21 -11.31
CA PRO A 138 -18.32 -3.87 -10.81
C PRO A 138 -19.50 -3.33 -10.01
N GLN A 139 -19.21 -2.75 -8.85
CA GLN A 139 -20.18 -1.96 -8.09
C GLN A 139 -20.02 -0.49 -8.45
N VAL A 140 -21.15 0.18 -8.66
CA VAL A 140 -21.20 1.57 -9.11
C VAL A 140 -22.12 2.33 -8.17
N ASP A 141 -21.60 3.41 -7.58
CA ASP A 141 -22.43 4.50 -7.09
C ASP A 141 -22.38 5.66 -8.08
N GLN A 142 -23.54 6.26 -8.37
CA GLN A 142 -23.68 7.31 -9.37
C GLN A 142 -24.84 8.23 -9.01
N SER A 143 -24.55 9.53 -8.95
CA SER A 143 -25.55 10.57 -8.71
C SER A 143 -26.13 11.12 -10.02
N ASN A 144 -27.29 11.77 -9.90
CA ASN A 144 -27.83 12.61 -10.97
C ASN A 144 -26.97 13.89 -11.13
N PRO A 145 -26.96 14.53 -12.31
CA PRO A 145 -26.20 15.77 -12.52
C PRO A 145 -26.58 16.87 -11.51
N PRO A 146 -25.61 17.66 -11.00
CA PRO A 146 -24.18 17.67 -11.35
C PRO A 146 -23.33 16.60 -10.63
N GLY A 147 -23.86 15.93 -9.60
CA GLY A 147 -23.16 14.93 -8.81
C GLY A 147 -23.16 15.21 -7.31
N TYR A 148 -22.48 14.37 -6.53
CA TYR A 148 -22.24 14.61 -5.10
C TYR A 148 -21.22 15.75 -4.91
N VAL A 149 -21.47 16.69 -4.00
CA VAL A 149 -20.48 17.74 -3.68
C VAL A 149 -19.31 17.13 -2.90
N VAL A 150 -18.10 17.28 -3.42
CA VAL A 150 -16.88 16.69 -2.82
C VAL A 150 -15.74 17.70 -2.66
N LEU A 151 -15.97 18.98 -2.94
CA LEU A 151 -15.00 20.04 -2.64
C LEU A 151 -14.96 20.25 -1.12
N SER A 152 -13.77 20.17 -0.53
CA SER A 152 -13.58 20.33 0.93
C SER A 152 -14.21 21.66 1.41
N PRO A 153 -15.00 21.68 2.50
CA PRO A 153 -15.08 20.68 3.56
C PRO A 153 -16.10 19.55 3.34
N TYR A 154 -16.77 19.47 2.18
CA TYR A 154 -17.71 18.38 1.89
C TYR A 154 -16.96 17.12 1.46
N SER A 155 -17.42 15.96 1.93
CA SER A 155 -16.86 14.66 1.60
C SER A 155 -17.92 13.68 1.13
N TYR A 156 -17.56 12.89 0.11
CA TYR A 156 -18.27 11.68 -0.27
C TYR A 156 -17.84 10.53 0.65
N SER A 157 -18.74 9.59 0.95
CA SER A 157 -18.42 8.36 1.68
C SER A 157 -19.37 7.24 1.28
N GLN A 158 -18.82 6.04 1.06
CA GLN A 158 -19.56 4.87 0.55
C GLN A 158 -18.92 3.57 1.06
N THR A 159 -19.65 2.47 1.07
CA THR A 159 -19.07 1.13 1.27
C THR A 159 -19.38 0.21 0.10
N PHE A 160 -18.34 -0.38 -0.48
CA PHE A 160 -18.45 -1.44 -1.49
C PHE A 160 -18.19 -2.79 -0.81
N ASN A 161 -18.76 -3.88 -1.33
CA ASN A 161 -18.62 -5.21 -0.72
C ASN A 161 -17.95 -6.17 -1.70
N VAL A 162 -16.74 -6.62 -1.38
CA VAL A 162 -16.07 -7.67 -2.16
C VAL A 162 -16.69 -9.02 -1.75
N GLY A 163 -17.30 -9.70 -2.72
CA GLY A 163 -17.97 -10.98 -2.51
C GLY A 163 -17.01 -12.15 -2.29
N GLU A 164 -17.53 -13.35 -2.50
CA GLU A 164 -16.72 -14.56 -2.51
C GLU A 164 -15.66 -14.52 -3.63
N VAL A 165 -14.52 -15.13 -3.37
CA VAL A 165 -13.40 -15.28 -4.32
C VAL A 165 -12.94 -16.73 -4.37
N PRO A 166 -12.26 -17.20 -5.44
CA PRO A 166 -11.71 -18.55 -5.50
C PRO A 166 -10.82 -18.87 -4.29
N ALA A 167 -10.89 -20.10 -3.78
CA ALA A 167 -10.13 -20.53 -2.59
C ALA A 167 -8.61 -20.48 -2.79
N GLU A 168 -8.17 -20.48 -4.05
CA GLU A 168 -6.79 -20.39 -4.50
C GLU A 168 -6.27 -18.94 -4.49
N ALA A 169 -7.12 -17.93 -4.33
CA ALA A 169 -6.73 -16.52 -4.25
C ALA A 169 -5.93 -16.23 -2.97
N THR A 170 -4.83 -15.48 -3.08
CA THR A 170 -4.07 -14.97 -1.91
C THR A 170 -4.28 -13.47 -1.70
N PHE A 171 -4.81 -12.77 -2.69
CA PHE A 171 -5.18 -11.36 -2.60
C PHE A 171 -6.39 -11.04 -3.48
N VAL A 172 -6.92 -9.84 -3.29
CA VAL A 172 -7.81 -9.16 -4.23
C VAL A 172 -7.24 -7.78 -4.55
N THR A 173 -7.14 -7.46 -5.84
CA THR A 173 -6.84 -6.11 -6.33
C THR A 173 -8.16 -5.36 -6.50
N LEU A 174 -8.34 -4.29 -5.75
CA LEU A 174 -9.49 -3.41 -5.82
C LEU A 174 -9.15 -2.27 -6.78
N GLN A 175 -9.89 -2.18 -7.88
CA GLN A 175 -9.72 -1.14 -8.90
C GLN A 175 -10.83 -0.12 -8.74
N PHE A 176 -10.46 1.09 -8.32
CA PHE A 176 -11.39 2.21 -8.19
C PHE A 176 -11.29 3.13 -9.41
N THR A 177 -12.42 3.68 -9.84
CA THR A 177 -12.46 4.76 -10.83
C THR A 177 -13.46 5.82 -10.39
N TYR A 178 -13.01 7.07 -10.42
CA TYR A 178 -13.73 8.25 -9.97
C TYR A 178 -13.91 9.21 -11.14
N GLU A 179 -15.14 9.60 -11.39
CA GLU A 179 -15.51 10.50 -12.48
C GLU A 179 -16.07 11.79 -11.88
N PHE A 180 -15.29 12.86 -11.98
CA PHE A 180 -15.60 14.17 -11.45
C PHE A 180 -16.10 15.12 -12.56
N LEU A 181 -16.92 16.08 -12.15
CA LEU A 181 -17.33 17.23 -12.95
C LEU A 181 -16.84 18.50 -12.24
N LEU A 182 -15.92 19.22 -12.88
CA LEU A 182 -15.42 20.53 -12.47
C LEU A 182 -16.20 21.63 -13.22
N GLN A 183 -16.74 22.63 -12.53
CA GLN A 183 -17.33 23.79 -13.22
C GLN A 183 -16.28 24.51 -14.09
N THR A 184 -16.61 24.83 -15.34
CA THR A 184 -15.69 25.53 -16.25
C THR A 184 -15.32 26.93 -15.74
N THR A 185 -16.28 27.63 -15.15
CA THR A 185 -16.11 28.90 -14.42
C THR A 185 -16.97 28.88 -13.16
N PRO A 186 -16.70 29.72 -12.13
CA PRO A 186 -17.51 29.75 -10.92
C PRO A 186 -18.99 29.99 -11.23
N THR A 187 -19.88 29.24 -10.58
CA THR A 187 -21.35 29.25 -10.80
C THR A 187 -21.85 28.72 -12.15
N SER A 188 -20.97 28.24 -13.04
CA SER A 188 -21.33 27.70 -14.35
C SER A 188 -22.20 26.43 -14.29
N SER A 189 -23.09 26.28 -15.27
CA SER A 189 -23.79 25.02 -15.59
C SER A 189 -23.00 24.11 -16.54
N ASP A 190 -21.87 24.59 -17.09
CA ASP A 190 -21.00 23.81 -17.95
C ASP A 190 -19.87 23.17 -17.14
N PHE A 191 -19.60 21.89 -17.41
CA PHE A 191 -18.67 21.08 -16.63
C PHE A 191 -17.59 20.43 -17.50
N ALA A 192 -16.34 20.53 -17.05
CA ALA A 192 -15.24 19.72 -17.55
C ALA A 192 -15.23 18.37 -16.82
N LYS A 193 -15.37 17.27 -17.56
CA LYS A 193 -15.21 15.92 -17.00
C LYS A 193 -13.74 15.61 -16.75
N GLN A 194 -13.44 15.12 -15.55
CA GLN A 194 -12.11 14.70 -15.15
C GLN A 194 -12.21 13.30 -14.51
N THR A 195 -11.40 12.35 -14.98
CA THR A 195 -11.42 10.96 -14.49
C THR A 195 -10.06 10.63 -13.89
N ALA A 196 -10.07 9.92 -12.76
CA ALA A 196 -8.89 9.24 -12.24
C ALA A 196 -9.26 7.84 -11.74
N SER A 197 -8.24 6.99 -11.62
CA SER A 197 -8.36 5.64 -11.08
C SER A 197 -7.32 5.42 -10.00
N ASP A 198 -7.62 4.53 -9.06
CA ASP A 198 -6.69 4.11 -8.01
C ASP A 198 -6.81 2.60 -7.78
N THR A 199 -5.77 2.01 -7.18
CA THR A 199 -5.73 0.57 -6.87
C THR A 199 -5.30 0.30 -5.43
N LEU A 200 -5.92 -0.71 -4.82
CA LEU A 200 -5.46 -1.34 -3.59
C LEU A 200 -5.21 -2.83 -3.83
N THR A 201 -4.23 -3.41 -3.15
CA THR A 201 -4.09 -4.86 -2.99
C THR A 201 -4.38 -5.21 -1.53
N VAL A 202 -5.32 -6.12 -1.30
CA VAL A 202 -5.68 -6.58 0.04
C VAL A 202 -5.51 -8.08 0.10
N ALA A 203 -4.80 -8.58 1.12
CA ALA A 203 -4.57 -10.01 1.29
C ALA A 203 -5.88 -10.75 1.66
N ILE A 204 -6.01 -11.98 1.17
CA ILE A 204 -7.08 -12.90 1.57
C ILE A 204 -6.53 -13.80 2.68
N ALA A 205 -7.16 -13.72 3.85
CA ALA A 205 -6.84 -14.58 4.99
C ALA A 205 -7.06 -16.05 4.61
N ARG A 206 -6.14 -16.91 5.05
CA ARG A 206 -6.31 -18.36 4.97
C ARG A 206 -6.88 -18.85 6.28
N ASP A 207 -7.98 -19.58 6.21
CA ASP A 207 -8.50 -20.32 7.34
C ASP A 207 -7.41 -21.25 7.87
N ALA A 208 -7.20 -21.23 9.19
CA ALA A 208 -6.19 -22.05 9.83
C ALA A 208 -6.67 -23.51 9.86
N THR A 209 -6.36 -24.28 8.82
CA THR A 209 -6.55 -25.74 8.80
C THR A 209 -5.92 -26.34 10.06
N PRO A 210 -6.69 -26.99 10.95
CA PRO A 210 -6.14 -27.63 12.12
C PRO A 210 -5.13 -28.71 11.69
N ALA A 211 -3.96 -28.73 12.33
CA ALA A 211 -3.06 -29.87 12.20
C ALA A 211 -3.71 -31.09 12.88
N GLY A 212 -3.92 -32.15 12.11
CA GLY A 212 -4.39 -33.46 12.58
C GLY A 212 -3.26 -34.44 12.85
#